data_AF-A0A1D6HC77-F1
#
_entry.id   AF-A0A1D6HC77-F1
#
_cell.length_a   1.000
_cell.length_b   1.000
_cell.length_c   1.000
_cell.angle_alpha   90.00
_cell.angle_beta   90.00
_cell.angle_gamma   90.00
#
_symmetry.space_group_name_H-M   'P 1'
#
loop_
_entity.id
_entity.type
_entity.pdbx_description
1 polymer ?
#
loop_
_entity_poly.entity_id
_entity_poly.type
_entity_poly.pdbx_seq_one_letter_code
_entity_poly.pdbx_strand_id
1 'polypeptide(L)' 'MGEGTFGQVLECWDKERKEMVAIKIIRGIKKYRDAAMIEIGMLEQLGKYDESRSR' A
#
# COMPACT_ATOMS: atom_id res chain seq x y z
N MET A 1 -9.85 0.54 -8.85
CA MET A 1 -10.42 1.20 -7.64
C MET A 1 -11.49 0.31 -7.04
N GLY A 2 -11.72 0.37 -5.72
CA GLY A 2 -12.76 -0.45 -5.07
C GLY A 2 -12.89 -0.20 -3.57
N GLU A 3 -14.04 -0.58 -3.00
CA GLU A 3 -14.30 -0.55 -1.56
C GLU A 3 -14.49 -1.99 -1.03
N GLY A 4 -14.05 -2.24 0.20
CA GLY A 4 -14.29 -3.50 0.89
C GLY A 4 -14.08 -3.41 2.41
N THR A 5 -14.05 -4.58 3.05
CA THR A 5 -13.97 -4.73 4.51
C THR A 5 -12.86 -3.91 5.17
N PHE A 6 -11.71 -3.79 4.52
CA PHE A 6 -10.52 -3.12 5.07
C PHE A 6 -10.51 -1.60 4.81
N GLY A 7 -11.29 -1.13 3.83
CA GLY A 7 -11.30 0.27 3.41
C GLY A 7 -11.51 0.43 1.91
N GLN A 8 -10.88 1.45 1.33
CA GLN A 8 -11.11 1.86 -0.06
C GLN A 8 -9.78 2.07 -0.79
N VAL A 9 -9.72 1.69 -2.07
CA VAL A 9 -8.60 1.98 -2.96
C VAL A 9 -9.08 2.92 -4.05
N LEU A 10 -8.44 4.09 -4.10
CA LEU A 10 -8.63 5.10 -5.14
C LEU A 10 -7.45 5.06 -6.11
N GLU A 11 -7.69 5.42 -7.36
CA GLU A 11 -6.62 5.79 -8.28
C GLU A 11 -6.54 7.33 -8.28
N CYS A 12 -5.33 7.84 -8.14
CA CYS A 12 -5.07 9.24 -7.88
C CYS A 12 -3.88 9.70 -8.71
N TRP A 13 -3.90 10.96 -9.14
CA TRP A 13 -2.76 11.57 -9.81
C TRP A 13 -1.77 12.09 -8.76
N ASP A 14 -0.55 11.55 -8.77
CA ASP A 14 0.57 12.06 -7.99
C ASP A 14 1.11 13.34 -8.65
N LYS A 15 0.97 14.48 -7.95
CA LYS A 15 1.39 15.78 -8.47
C LYS A 15 2.91 15.97 -8.48
N GLU A 16 3.65 15.24 -7.66
CA GLU A 16 5.11 15.32 -7.56
C GLU A 16 5.76 14.41 -8.60
N ARG A 17 5.37 13.12 -8.60
CA ARG A 17 5.93 12.11 -9.52
C ARG A 17 5.34 12.13 -10.92
N LYS A 18 4.21 12.84 -11.12
CA LYS A 18 3.50 12.96 -12.40
C LYS A 18 3.08 11.59 -12.95
N GLU A 19 2.55 10.73 -12.08
CA GLU A 19 2.05 9.40 -12.45
C GLU A 19 0.72 9.07 -11.77
N MET A 20 -0.04 8.13 -12.34
CA MET A 20 -1.25 7.60 -11.70
C MET A 20 -0.86 6.54 -10.68
N VAL A 21 -1.34 6.67 -9.45
CA VAL A 21 -1.05 5.77 -8.32
C VAL A 21 -2.33 5.23 -7.70
N ALA A 22 -2.23 4.07 -7.05
CA ALA A 22 -3.31 3.54 -6.21
C ALA A 22 -3.12 3.96 -4.74
N ILE A 23 -4.07 4.69 -4.16
CA ILE A 23 -4.08 5.08 -2.74
C ILE A 23 -5.05 4.17 -1.98
N LYS A 24 -4.51 3.37 -1.05
CA LYS A 24 -5.28 2.48 -0.16
C LYS A 24 -5.55 3.18 1.17
N ILE A 25 -6.81 3.55 1.42
CA ILE A 25 -7.29 4.17 2.66
C ILE A 25 -7.83 3.08 3.59
N ILE A 26 -7.22 2.93 4.76
CA ILE A 26 -7.59 1.92 5.76
C ILE A 26 -8.59 2.49 6.76
N ARG A 27 -9.67 1.74 7.06
CA ARG A 27 -10.64 2.14 8.11
C ARG A 27 -9.94 2.26 9.47
N GLY A 28 -10.33 3.25 10.27
CA GLY A 28 -9.70 3.58 11.56
C GLY A 28 -9.81 2.56 12.70
N ILE A 29 -10.17 1.32 12.41
CA ILE A 29 -10.40 0.25 13.39
C ILE A 29 -9.06 -0.44 13.69
N LYS A 30 -8.74 -0.63 14.98
CA LYS A 30 -7.45 -1.17 15.44
C LYS A 30 -7.02 -2.44 14.69
N LYS A 31 -7.88 -3.45 14.57
CA LYS A 31 -7.54 -4.71 13.87
C LYS A 31 -7.12 -4.52 12.40
N TYR A 32 -7.69 -3.53 11.71
CA TYR A 32 -7.34 -3.23 10.31
C TYR A 32 -6.06 -2.42 10.20
N ARG A 33 -5.81 -1.51 11.16
CA ARG A 33 -4.52 -0.81 11.26
C ARG A 33 -3.39 -1.78 11.55
N ASP A 34 -3.58 -2.69 12.51
CA ASP A 34 -2.59 -3.71 12.86
C ASP A 34 -2.26 -4.60 11.65
N ALA A 35 -3.28 -5.03 10.89
CA ALA A 35 -3.09 -5.79 9.65
C ALA A 35 -2.37 -4.98 8.57
N ALA A 36 -2.67 -3.69 8.41
CA ALA A 36 -1.99 -2.82 7.44
C ALA A 36 -0.51 -2.63 7.77
N MET A 37 -0.13 -2.54 9.05
CA MET A 37 1.28 -2.49 9.44
C MET A 37 2.04 -3.76 9.09
N ILE A 38 1.40 -4.93 9.22
CA ILE A 38 1.97 -6.21 8.78
C ILE A 38 2.16 -6.23 7.26
N GLU A 39 1.16 -5.77 6.50
CA GLU A 39 1.23 -5.67 5.03
C GLU A 39 2.38 -4.78 4.59
N ILE A 40 2.54 -3.60 5.20
CA ILE A 40 3.68 -2.70 4.94
C ILE A 40 5.00 -3.40 5.23
N GLY A 41 5.15 -4.04 6.39
CA GLY A 41 6.39 -4.74 6.76
C GLY A 41 6.76 -5.85 5.78
N MET A 42 5.79 -6.63 5.31
CA MET A 42 6.02 -7.66 4.30
C MET A 42 6.46 -7.06 2.96
N LEU A 43 5.81 -5.99 2.50
CA LEU A 43 6.17 -5.31 1.25
C LEU A 43 7.56 -4.68 1.32
N GLU A 44 7.93 -4.07 2.44
CA GLU A 44 9.28 -3.54 2.66
C GLU A 44 10.36 -4.63 2.64
N GLN A 45 10.08 -5.79 3.25
CA GLN A 45 10.99 -6.93 3.20
C GLN A 45 11.15 -7.43 1.77
N LEU A 46 10.05 -7.63 1.04
CA LEU A 46 10.08 -8.06 -0.36
C LEU A 46 10.84 -7.09 -1.25
N GLY A 47 10.64 -5.77 -1.11
CA GLY A 47 11.36 -4.75 -1.87
C GLY A 47 12.88 -4.84 -1.68
N LYS A 48 13.35 -5.07 -0.44
CA LYS A 48 14.79 -5.27 -0.16
C LYS A 48 15.36 -6.52 -0.85
N TYR A 49 14.57 -7.60 -0.90
CA TYR A 49 15.01 -8.83 -1.58
C TYR A 49 15.01 -8.67 -3.10
N ASP A 50 14.11 -7.89 -3.67
CA ASP A 50 14.03 -7.68 -5.13
C ASP A 50 15.17 -6.79 -5.64
N GLU A 51 15.55 -5.74 -4.89
CA GLU A 51 16.75 -4.94 -5.15
C GLU A 51 18.04 -5.79 -5.15
N SER A 52 18.07 -6.87 -4.36
CA SER A 52 19.22 -7.79 -4.32
C SER A 52 19.30 -8.73 -5.52
N ARG A 53 18.21 -8.91 -6.28
CA ARG A 53 18.12 -9.83 -7.43
C ARG A 53 18.28 -9.16 -8.78
N SER A 54 18.26 -7.83 -8.85
CA SER A 54 18.35 -7.09 -10.12
C SER A 54 19.78 -6.60 -10.47
N ARG A 55 20.82 -7.34 -10.08
CA ARG A 55 22.22 -7.09 -10.50
C ARG A 55 22.70 -8.11 -11.52
#